data_AF-A0A7J4S3F9-F1
#
_entry.id   AF-A0A7J4S3F9-F1
#
_cell.length_a   1.000
_cell.length_b   1.000
_cell.length_c   1.000
_cell.angle_alpha   90.00
_cell.angle_beta   90.00
_cell.angle_gamma   90.00
#
_symmetry.space_group_name_H-M   'P 1'
#
loop_
_entity.id
_entity.type
_entity.pdbx_description
1 polymer ?
#
loop_
_entity_poly.entity_id
_entity_poly.type
_entity_poly.pdbx_seq_one_letter_code
_entity_poly.pdbx_strand_id
1 'polypeptide(L)'
;MDGLLPRLYKRACRTQAPRPLTTAAGLVVPVPSRPATSRRSSPRLPDVRILFEGYAEPGVASTVGYVHDGRARIVIDPGMVPSPKSILNPLRRLGVTPRQVTDVVFSHHHPDHTLHAALFPNARFHDHWAIYQADTWESRKAEGFLVSPHVRLLETPGHTPQDITTLVDTADGPVAFTHLWWGPDSPAEDPYAPDAALLHRNRGRVLGLARRIVPGHGPAFEPGPGTPR
;
A
#
# COMPACT_ATOMS: atom_id res chain seq x y z
N MET A 1 -32.18 5.33 20.29
CA MET A 1 -31.43 4.09 20.57
C MET A 1 -29.98 4.34 20.19
N ASP A 2 -29.31 5.16 21.00
CA ASP A 2 -27.94 5.62 20.77
C ASP A 2 -27.01 5.04 21.84
N GLY A 3 -25.84 4.55 21.42
CA GLY A 3 -24.68 4.50 22.33
C GLY A 3 -24.11 3.13 22.72
N LEU A 4 -24.54 2.00 22.14
CA LEU A 4 -23.94 0.68 22.46
C LEU A 4 -22.90 0.17 21.45
N LEU A 5 -22.97 0.53 20.16
CA LEU A 5 -21.99 0.07 19.16
C LEU A 5 -20.57 0.68 19.30
N PRO A 6 -20.36 1.95 19.70
CA PRO A 6 -19.00 2.50 19.81
C PRO A 6 -18.17 1.92 20.98
N ARG A 7 -18.84 1.27 21.96
CA ARG A 7 -18.21 0.80 23.21
C ARG A 7 -17.61 -0.61 23.11
N LEU A 8 -18.13 -1.45 22.21
CA LEU A 8 -17.57 -2.77 21.93
C LEU A 8 -16.31 -2.66 21.06
N TYR A 9 -16.32 -1.77 20.07
CA TYR A 9 -15.20 -1.55 19.16
C TYR A 9 -13.94 -1.02 19.86
N LYS A 10 -14.07 -0.11 20.83
CA LYS A 10 -12.93 0.40 21.62
C LYS A 10 -12.42 -0.56 22.72
N ARG A 11 -13.19 -1.61 23.06
CA ARG A 11 -12.81 -2.56 24.14
C ARG A 11 -11.89 -3.69 23.69
N ALA A 12 -11.81 -3.97 22.40
CA ALA A 12 -10.90 -5.00 21.85
C ALA A 12 -9.43 -4.55 21.75
N CYS A 13 -9.13 -3.26 21.97
CA CYS A 13 -7.83 -2.63 21.71
C CYS A 13 -6.91 -2.48 22.94
N ARG A 14 -7.02 -3.33 23.98
CA ARG A 14 -6.08 -3.29 25.13
C ARG A 14 -5.09 -4.45 25.07
N THR A 15 -3.88 -4.13 24.61
CA THR A 15 -2.68 -4.97 24.67
C THR A 15 -2.31 -5.29 26.12
N GLN A 16 -2.23 -6.58 26.48
CA GLN A 16 -1.55 -7.03 27.69
C GLN A 16 -0.03 -6.98 27.45
N ALA A 17 0.69 -6.22 28.28
CA ALA A 17 2.14 -6.25 28.31
C ALA A 17 2.64 -7.56 28.95
N PRO A 18 3.66 -8.24 28.41
CA PRO A 18 4.23 -9.41 29.06
C PRO A 18 5.05 -9.02 30.30
N ARG A 19 4.85 -9.74 31.40
CA ARG A 19 5.70 -9.67 32.62
C ARG A 19 6.97 -10.51 32.44
N PRO A 20 8.10 -10.10 33.08
CA PRO A 20 9.37 -10.78 32.91
C PRO A 20 9.43 -12.09 33.72
N LEU A 21 10.11 -13.10 33.17
CA LEU A 21 10.51 -14.31 33.88
C LEU A 21 12.03 -14.25 34.13
N THR A 22 12.40 -14.11 35.39
CA THR A 22 13.75 -14.39 35.91
C THR A 22 13.89 -15.87 36.20
N THR A 23 14.95 -16.50 35.67
CA THR A 23 15.64 -17.61 36.34
C THR A 23 17.13 -17.56 36.02
N ALA A 24 17.94 -17.80 37.04
CA ALA A 24 19.40 -17.90 36.97
C ALA A 24 19.79 -19.39 36.88
N ALA A 25 20.77 -19.73 36.04
CA ALA A 25 21.99 -20.45 36.40
C ALA A 25 22.74 -20.97 35.15
N GLY A 26 24.01 -20.59 35.06
CA GLY A 26 25.16 -21.34 34.55
C GLY A 26 25.02 -22.20 33.29
N LEU A 27 25.43 -21.66 32.15
CA LEU A 27 25.92 -22.46 31.01
C LEU A 27 27.23 -21.86 30.49
N VAL A 28 28.25 -22.70 30.35
CA VAL A 28 29.54 -22.35 29.73
C VAL A 28 29.30 -22.08 28.24
N VAL A 29 29.59 -20.87 27.78
CA VAL A 29 29.41 -20.45 26.38
C VAL A 29 30.72 -20.72 25.61
N PRO A 30 30.71 -21.49 24.51
CA PRO A 30 31.89 -21.63 23.66
C PRO A 30 32.15 -20.31 22.92
N VAL A 31 33.42 -19.94 22.80
CA VAL A 31 33.88 -18.80 21.99
C VAL A 31 33.41 -18.99 20.54
N PRO A 32 32.61 -18.08 19.96
CA PRO A 32 32.21 -18.21 18.56
C PRO A 32 33.43 -17.97 17.67
N SER A 33 33.69 -18.92 16.79
CA SER A 33 34.61 -18.72 15.67
C SER A 33 34.08 -17.57 14.80
N ARG A 34 35.01 -16.70 14.33
CA ARG A 34 34.68 -15.52 13.50
C ARG A 34 33.77 -15.96 12.35
N PRO A 35 32.56 -15.38 12.19
CA PRO A 35 31.76 -15.70 11.03
C PRO A 35 32.52 -15.26 9.80
N ALA A 36 32.66 -16.17 8.83
CA ALA A 36 33.12 -15.84 7.51
C ALA A 36 32.32 -14.63 7.03
N THR A 37 33.02 -13.59 6.56
CA THR A 37 32.41 -12.39 5.99
C THR A 37 31.59 -12.81 4.77
N SER A 38 30.31 -13.13 4.97
CA SER A 38 29.39 -13.25 3.86
C SER A 38 29.33 -11.86 3.23
N ARG A 39 29.69 -11.78 1.96
CA ARG A 39 29.39 -10.59 1.15
C ARG A 39 27.90 -10.37 1.30
N ARG A 40 27.49 -9.38 2.09
CA ARG A 40 26.11 -8.91 2.11
C ARG A 40 25.85 -8.46 0.68
N SER A 41 25.07 -9.23 -0.06
CA SER A 41 24.51 -8.76 -1.32
C SER A 41 23.81 -7.45 -1.01
N SER A 42 24.15 -6.38 -1.72
CA SER A 42 23.41 -5.12 -1.64
C SER A 42 21.91 -5.44 -1.70
N PRO A 43 21.09 -4.86 -0.79
CA PRO A 43 19.67 -5.15 -0.79
C PRO A 43 19.12 -4.85 -2.19
N ARG A 44 18.47 -5.85 -2.80
CA ARG A 44 17.82 -5.66 -4.10
C ARG A 44 16.68 -4.67 -3.89
N LEU A 45 16.67 -3.62 -4.71
CA LEU A 45 15.55 -2.68 -4.78
C LEU A 45 14.28 -3.40 -5.27
N PRO A 46 13.09 -2.91 -4.91
CA PRO A 46 11.82 -3.54 -5.25
C PRO A 46 11.59 -3.59 -6.77
N ASP A 47 10.95 -4.65 -7.23
CA ASP A 47 10.36 -4.74 -8.58
C ASP A 47 8.90 -4.30 -8.54
N VAL A 48 8.50 -3.50 -9.52
CA VAL A 48 7.14 -2.93 -9.63
C VAL A 48 6.50 -3.38 -10.94
N ARG A 49 5.27 -3.90 -10.85
CA ARG A 49 4.46 -4.31 -12.00
C ARG A 49 3.07 -3.70 -11.90
N ILE A 50 2.53 -3.27 -13.03
CA ILE A 50 1.09 -2.97 -13.15
C ILE A 50 0.43 -4.27 -13.58
N LEU A 51 -0.46 -4.79 -12.74
CA LEU A 51 -1.21 -6.02 -13.04
C LEU A 51 -2.35 -5.71 -14.01
N PHE A 52 -2.97 -4.55 -13.85
CA PHE A 52 -4.09 -4.08 -14.67
C PHE A 52 -4.08 -2.55 -14.70
N GLU A 53 -4.22 -1.97 -15.90
CA GLU A 53 -4.42 -0.53 -16.07
C GLU A 53 -5.91 -0.21 -15.96
N GLY A 54 -6.26 0.66 -15.02
CA GLY A 54 -7.65 1.04 -14.76
C GLY A 54 -8.22 1.97 -15.83
N TYR A 55 -9.48 2.36 -15.64
CA TYR A 55 -10.18 3.34 -16.48
C TYR A 55 -11.43 3.86 -15.76
N ALA A 56 -11.90 5.05 -16.14
CA ALA A 56 -13.13 5.67 -15.63
C ALA A 56 -14.25 5.77 -16.69
N GLU A 57 -13.97 5.39 -17.93
CA GLU A 57 -14.96 5.26 -19.02
C GLU A 57 -14.60 4.05 -19.91
N PRO A 58 -15.57 3.27 -20.44
CA PRO A 58 -17.04 3.39 -20.30
C PRO A 58 -17.62 2.83 -18.99
N GLY A 59 -16.77 2.42 -18.05
CA GLY A 59 -17.13 2.02 -16.69
C GLY A 59 -15.99 2.38 -15.74
N VAL A 60 -16.00 1.84 -14.52
CA VAL A 60 -14.93 2.12 -13.54
C VAL A 60 -14.13 0.85 -13.22
N ALA A 61 -12.81 0.97 -13.30
CA ALA A 61 -11.86 -0.04 -12.89
C ALA A 61 -10.61 0.60 -12.29
N SER A 62 -10.06 0.00 -11.24
CA SER A 62 -8.84 0.50 -10.60
C SER A 62 -7.59 0.04 -11.34
N THR A 63 -6.55 0.87 -11.32
CA THR A 63 -5.19 0.48 -11.66
C THR A 63 -4.61 -0.37 -10.54
N VAL A 64 -4.38 -1.65 -10.81
CA VAL A 64 -3.91 -2.61 -9.81
C VAL A 64 -2.39 -2.75 -9.87
N GLY A 65 -1.73 -2.44 -8.76
CA GLY A 65 -0.28 -2.53 -8.61
C GLY A 65 0.20 -3.84 -7.98
N TYR A 66 1.43 -4.22 -8.30
CA TYR A 66 2.17 -5.27 -7.61
C TYR A 66 3.61 -4.82 -7.32
N VAL A 67 4.07 -5.06 -6.10
CA VAL A 67 5.44 -4.77 -5.65
C VAL A 67 6.05 -6.02 -5.01
N HIS A 68 7.29 -6.32 -5.38
CA HIS A 68 8.10 -7.36 -4.75
C HIS A 68 9.34 -6.74 -4.09
N ASP A 69 9.35 -6.69 -2.76
CA ASP A 69 10.44 -6.12 -1.95
C ASP A 69 10.94 -7.15 -0.92
N GLY A 70 12.02 -7.86 -1.27
CA GLY A 70 12.58 -8.91 -0.43
C GLY A 70 11.60 -10.07 -0.18
N ARG A 71 10.96 -10.09 1.00
CA ARG A 71 9.92 -11.07 1.35
C ARG A 71 8.50 -10.53 1.12
N ALA A 72 8.35 -9.22 1.00
CA ALA A 72 7.05 -8.59 0.81
C ALA A 72 6.58 -8.79 -0.63
N ARG A 73 5.32 -9.21 -0.77
CA ARG A 73 4.59 -9.30 -2.03
C ARG A 73 3.31 -8.50 -1.85
N ILE A 74 3.31 -7.29 -2.37
CA ILE A 74 2.31 -6.27 -2.06
C ILE A 74 1.40 -6.11 -3.27
N VAL A 75 0.09 -6.19 -3.08
CA VAL A 75 -0.89 -5.80 -4.09
C VAL A 75 -1.51 -4.46 -3.68
N ILE A 76 -1.62 -3.53 -4.62
CA ILE A 76 -2.16 -2.20 -4.37
C ILE A 76 -3.47 -2.08 -5.14
N ASP A 77 -4.52 -1.66 -4.45
CA ASP A 77 -5.88 -1.44 -4.95
C ASP A 77 -6.46 -2.61 -5.77
N PRO A 78 -6.64 -3.82 -5.18
CA PRO A 78 -7.32 -4.92 -5.85
C PRO A 78 -8.83 -4.65 -5.89
N GLY A 79 -9.25 -3.63 -6.62
CA GLY A 79 -10.61 -3.17 -6.70
C GLY A 79 -11.41 -3.75 -7.84
N MET A 80 -12.31 -2.96 -8.42
CA MET A 80 -13.09 -3.37 -9.57
C MET A 80 -12.21 -3.53 -10.80
N VAL A 81 -12.38 -4.65 -11.48
CA VAL A 81 -11.80 -4.99 -12.77
C VAL A 81 -12.82 -5.81 -13.56
N PRO A 82 -12.70 -5.97 -14.89
CA PRO A 82 -13.65 -6.76 -15.68
C PRO A 82 -13.87 -8.20 -15.20
N SER A 83 -12.85 -8.78 -14.53
CA SER A 83 -12.90 -10.11 -13.94
C SER A 83 -11.78 -10.25 -12.91
N PRO A 84 -11.94 -11.04 -11.82
CA PRO A 84 -10.83 -11.41 -10.94
C PRO A 84 -9.61 -11.97 -11.69
N LYS A 85 -9.83 -12.57 -12.87
CA LYS A 85 -8.76 -13.06 -13.75
C LYS A 85 -7.82 -11.95 -14.23
N SER A 86 -8.27 -10.70 -14.31
CA SER A 86 -7.44 -9.53 -14.65
C SER A 86 -6.33 -9.31 -13.63
N ILE A 87 -6.52 -9.71 -12.37
CA ILE A 87 -5.52 -9.64 -11.31
C ILE A 87 -4.75 -10.97 -11.19
N LEU A 88 -5.46 -12.10 -11.23
CA LEU A 88 -4.87 -13.42 -10.96
C LEU A 88 -3.96 -13.93 -12.07
N ASN A 89 -4.29 -13.68 -13.34
CA ASN A 89 -3.46 -14.12 -14.47
C ASN A 89 -2.08 -13.45 -14.53
N PRO A 90 -1.94 -12.12 -14.40
CA PRO A 90 -0.62 -11.49 -14.35
C PRO A 90 0.21 -11.95 -13.14
N LEU A 91 -0.39 -12.09 -11.95
CA LEU A 91 0.30 -12.67 -10.79
C LEU A 91 0.83 -14.09 -11.07
N ARG A 92 0.02 -14.95 -11.71
CA ARG A 92 0.46 -16.29 -12.10
C ARG A 92 1.65 -16.25 -13.07
N ARG A 93 1.67 -15.31 -14.02
CA ARG A 93 2.82 -15.14 -14.94
C ARG A 93 4.10 -14.71 -14.21
N LEU A 94 3.97 -14.03 -13.08
CA LEU A 94 5.08 -13.70 -12.17
C LEU A 94 5.46 -14.87 -11.24
N GLY A 95 4.78 -16.02 -11.33
CA GLY A 95 5.00 -17.16 -10.44
C GLY A 95 4.47 -16.94 -9.02
N VAL A 96 3.55 -15.99 -8.84
CA VAL A 96 2.97 -15.61 -7.54
C VAL A 96 1.54 -16.11 -7.43
N THR A 97 1.27 -16.91 -6.41
CA THR A 97 -0.08 -17.34 -6.03
C THR A 97 -0.71 -16.31 -5.09
N PRO A 98 -2.06 -16.23 -5.00
CA PRO A 98 -2.70 -15.28 -4.10
C PRO A 98 -2.37 -15.48 -2.62
N ARG A 99 -2.09 -16.72 -2.21
CA ARG A 99 -1.65 -17.06 -0.84
C ARG A 99 -0.23 -16.57 -0.50
N GLN A 100 0.57 -16.23 -1.52
CA GLN A 100 1.92 -15.70 -1.34
C GLN A 100 1.97 -14.18 -1.20
N VAL A 101 0.87 -13.48 -1.51
CA VAL A 101 0.72 -12.05 -1.25
C VAL A 101 0.71 -11.84 0.26
N THR A 102 1.61 -11.00 0.73
CA THR A 102 1.83 -10.74 2.17
C THR A 102 1.07 -9.53 2.65
N ASP A 103 0.87 -8.55 1.76
CA ASP A 103 0.27 -7.27 2.10
C ASP A 103 -0.63 -6.81 0.94
N VAL A 104 -1.74 -6.18 1.29
CA VAL A 104 -2.63 -5.48 0.38
C VAL A 104 -2.77 -4.05 0.87
N VAL A 105 -2.57 -3.06 0.01
CA VAL A 105 -2.74 -1.65 0.35
C VAL A 105 -3.95 -1.09 -0.39
N PHE A 106 -4.80 -0.38 0.35
CA PHE A 106 -5.89 0.41 -0.20
C PHE A 106 -5.49 1.88 -0.20
N SER A 107 -5.50 2.52 -1.36
CA SER A 107 -5.37 3.98 -1.47
C SER A 107 -6.50 4.68 -0.73
N HIS A 108 -7.72 4.18 -0.88
CA HIS A 108 -8.92 4.61 -0.16
C HIS A 108 -10.01 3.53 -0.23
N HIS A 109 -11.18 3.78 0.35
CA HIS A 109 -12.22 2.77 0.60
C HIS A 109 -13.37 2.71 -0.42
N HIS A 110 -13.23 3.31 -1.60
CA HIS A 110 -14.24 3.08 -2.62
C HIS A 110 -14.18 1.63 -3.14
N PRO A 111 -15.34 1.03 -3.52
CA PRO A 111 -15.38 -0.38 -3.92
C PRO A 111 -14.52 -0.68 -5.14
N ASP A 112 -14.44 0.26 -6.07
CA ASP A 112 -13.61 0.19 -7.26
C ASP A 112 -12.11 0.09 -6.96
N HIS A 113 -11.66 0.31 -5.72
CA HIS A 113 -10.28 0.08 -5.24
C HIS A 113 -10.14 -1.10 -4.27
N THR A 114 -11.23 -1.65 -3.74
CA THR A 114 -11.20 -2.63 -2.63
C THR A 114 -11.93 -3.96 -2.90
N LEU A 115 -12.78 -4.04 -3.91
CA LEU A 115 -13.74 -5.14 -4.13
C LEU A 115 -13.14 -6.56 -4.12
N HIS A 116 -11.90 -6.73 -4.56
CA HIS A 116 -11.23 -8.02 -4.68
C HIS A 116 -10.13 -8.26 -3.62
N ALA A 117 -10.14 -7.52 -2.51
CA ALA A 117 -9.27 -7.76 -1.36
C ALA A 117 -9.28 -9.24 -0.90
N ALA A 118 -10.46 -9.88 -0.89
CA ALA A 118 -10.63 -11.26 -0.44
C ALA A 118 -9.92 -12.32 -1.31
N LEU A 119 -9.35 -11.94 -2.46
CA LEU A 119 -8.50 -12.85 -3.25
C LEU A 119 -7.22 -13.25 -2.51
N PHE A 120 -6.79 -12.49 -1.50
CA PHE A 120 -5.48 -12.63 -0.83
C PHE A 120 -5.64 -13.06 0.64
N PRO A 121 -5.97 -14.32 0.91
CA PRO A 121 -6.43 -14.75 2.24
C PRO A 121 -5.38 -14.72 3.35
N ASN A 122 -4.09 -14.59 3.01
CA ASN A 122 -2.99 -14.57 3.98
C ASN A 122 -2.44 -13.16 4.22
N ALA A 123 -2.93 -12.16 3.47
CA ALA A 123 -2.37 -10.82 3.48
C ALA A 123 -2.74 -10.06 4.76
N ARG A 124 -1.88 -9.12 5.13
CA ARG A 124 -2.23 -7.98 5.96
C ARG A 124 -2.84 -6.91 5.06
N PHE A 125 -3.86 -6.20 5.53
CA PHE A 125 -4.52 -5.17 4.75
C PHE A 125 -4.22 -3.81 5.38
N HIS A 126 -3.75 -2.87 4.58
CA HIS A 126 -3.31 -1.55 5.02
C HIS A 126 -4.21 -0.47 4.42
N ASP A 127 -4.63 0.45 5.27
CA ASP A 127 -5.30 1.68 4.87
C ASP A 127 -4.70 2.88 5.64
N HIS A 128 -5.43 4.00 5.66
CA HIS A 128 -5.02 5.25 6.28
C HIS A 128 -4.81 5.21 7.82
N TRP A 129 -5.46 4.30 8.55
CA TRP A 129 -5.51 4.36 10.01
C TRP A 129 -5.24 3.04 10.74
N ALA A 130 -5.11 1.93 10.02
CA ALA A 130 -4.94 0.63 10.65
C ALA A 130 -4.28 -0.40 9.73
N ILE A 131 -4.03 -1.57 10.32
CA ILE A 131 -3.64 -2.80 9.64
C ILE A 131 -4.61 -3.89 10.08
N TYR A 132 -5.09 -4.69 9.13
CA TYR A 132 -6.04 -5.78 9.37
C TYR A 132 -5.42 -7.12 9.01
N GLN A 133 -5.61 -8.13 9.86
CA GLN A 133 -5.27 -9.51 9.50
C GLN A 133 -6.14 -10.47 10.31
N ALA A 134 -6.81 -11.40 9.63
CA ALA A 134 -7.82 -12.27 10.25
C ALA A 134 -8.87 -11.44 11.03
N ASP A 135 -8.92 -11.59 12.35
CA ASP A 135 -9.81 -10.86 13.27
C ASP A 135 -9.09 -9.75 14.06
N THR A 136 -7.85 -9.41 13.67
CA THR A 136 -7.03 -8.40 14.34
C THR A 136 -7.14 -7.03 13.68
N TRP A 137 -7.18 -6.00 14.54
CA TRP A 137 -7.14 -4.59 14.18
C TRP A 137 -5.95 -3.93 14.90
N GLU A 138 -4.99 -3.44 14.14
CA GLU A 138 -3.83 -2.71 14.66
C GLU A 138 -3.91 -1.23 14.22
N SER A 139 -4.32 -0.35 15.14
CA SER A 139 -4.39 1.10 14.86
C SER A 139 -3.00 1.69 14.62
N ARG A 140 -2.83 2.33 13.47
CA ARG A 140 -1.55 2.86 13.00
C ARG A 140 -1.79 3.91 11.91
N LYS A 141 -1.25 5.12 12.07
CA LYS A 141 -1.31 6.18 11.06
C LYS A 141 -0.49 5.84 9.81
N ALA A 142 -1.02 6.10 8.63
CA ALA A 142 -0.31 5.79 7.39
C ALA A 142 0.94 6.64 7.17
N GLU A 143 0.94 7.91 7.58
CA GLU A 143 2.03 8.84 7.28
C GLU A 143 3.41 8.31 7.74
N GLY A 144 4.30 8.07 6.76
CA GLY A 144 5.67 7.60 6.99
C GLY A 144 5.79 6.11 7.33
N PHE A 145 4.70 5.35 7.38
CA PHE A 145 4.78 3.93 7.73
C PHE A 145 5.41 3.11 6.61
N LEU A 146 6.36 2.24 6.98
CA LEU A 146 7.01 1.30 6.08
C LEU A 146 6.23 -0.02 6.04
N VAL A 147 5.61 -0.33 4.89
CA VAL A 147 5.05 -1.66 4.61
C VAL A 147 6.18 -2.68 4.44
N SER A 148 7.26 -2.25 3.78
CA SER A 148 8.51 -2.96 3.62
C SER A 148 9.67 -1.94 3.56
N PRO A 149 10.95 -2.35 3.55
CA PRO A 149 12.08 -1.42 3.60
C PRO A 149 12.08 -0.31 2.55
N HIS A 150 11.51 -0.55 1.37
CA HIS A 150 11.47 0.40 0.25
C HIS A 150 10.04 0.84 -0.13
N VAL A 151 9.03 0.52 0.70
CA VAL A 151 7.63 0.84 0.43
C VAL A 151 7.04 1.58 1.62
N ARG A 152 6.71 2.86 1.42
CA ARG A 152 6.17 3.74 2.46
C ARG A 152 4.79 4.28 2.10
N LEU A 153 3.94 4.47 3.10
CA LEU A 153 2.65 5.12 2.95
C LEU A 153 2.77 6.60 3.30
N LEU A 154 2.04 7.45 2.58
CA LEU A 154 1.92 8.89 2.82
C LEU A 154 0.44 9.22 2.94
N GLU A 155 0.06 10.02 3.93
CA GLU A 155 -1.29 10.57 3.98
C GLU A 155 -1.39 11.68 2.92
N THR A 156 -2.26 11.46 1.93
CA THR A 156 -2.43 12.38 0.79
C THR A 156 -3.91 12.61 0.51
N PRO A 157 -4.67 13.18 1.48
CA PRO A 157 -6.08 13.48 1.30
C PRO A 157 -6.29 14.33 0.04
N GLY A 158 -7.23 13.91 -0.81
CA GLY A 158 -7.44 14.49 -2.13
C GLY A 158 -8.84 14.19 -2.61
N HIS A 159 -9.01 13.07 -3.32
CA HIS A 159 -10.32 12.54 -3.74
C HIS A 159 -11.18 12.20 -2.52
N THR A 160 -10.57 11.61 -1.49
CA THR A 160 -11.20 11.45 -0.18
C THR A 160 -10.31 11.97 0.96
N PRO A 161 -10.87 12.31 2.14
CA PRO A 161 -10.08 12.62 3.33
C PRO A 161 -9.21 11.46 3.83
N GLN A 162 -9.48 10.23 3.38
CA GLN A 162 -8.78 9.01 3.77
C GLN A 162 -7.72 8.57 2.76
N ASP A 163 -7.49 9.33 1.69
CA ASP A 163 -6.55 8.93 0.65
C ASP A 163 -5.12 8.80 1.18
N ILE A 164 -4.45 7.74 0.75
CA ILE A 164 -3.03 7.53 0.92
C ILE A 164 -2.33 7.29 -0.42
N THR A 165 -1.05 7.65 -0.45
CA THR A 165 -0.13 7.31 -1.53
C THR A 165 0.82 6.22 -1.06
N THR A 166 0.96 5.15 -1.85
CA THR A 166 2.01 4.15 -1.66
C THR A 166 3.21 4.54 -2.51
N LEU A 167 4.31 4.94 -1.86
CA LEU A 167 5.54 5.31 -2.52
C LEU A 167 6.55 4.17 -2.43
N VAL A 168 7.08 3.77 -3.60
CA VAL A 168 8.01 2.67 -3.76
C VAL A 168 9.33 3.20 -4.30
N ASP A 169 10.41 3.06 -3.55
CA ASP A 169 11.74 3.49 -3.98
C ASP A 169 12.35 2.42 -4.91
N THR A 170 12.37 2.67 -6.23
CA THR A 170 12.90 1.72 -7.23
C THR A 170 14.27 2.14 -7.78
N ALA A 171 14.92 1.27 -8.56
CA ALA A 171 16.19 1.59 -9.23
C ALA A 171 16.09 2.77 -10.22
N ASP A 172 14.92 2.94 -10.84
CA ASP A 172 14.66 3.98 -11.84
C ASP A 172 14.05 5.25 -11.22
N GLY A 173 14.00 5.32 -9.89
CA GLY A 173 13.41 6.40 -9.10
C GLY A 173 12.08 6.02 -8.43
N PRO A 174 11.55 6.88 -7.54
CA PRO A 174 10.35 6.53 -6.79
C PRO A 174 9.10 6.45 -7.65
N VAL A 175 8.27 5.44 -7.41
CA VAL A 175 6.95 5.25 -8.05
C VAL A 175 5.87 5.50 -7.01
N ALA A 176 4.90 6.37 -7.32
CA ALA A 176 3.76 6.66 -6.44
C ALA A 176 2.48 6.04 -6.99
N PHE A 177 1.89 5.12 -6.24
CA PHE A 177 0.51 4.66 -6.46
C PHE A 177 -0.42 5.55 -5.65
N THR A 178 -1.34 6.24 -6.32
CA THR A 178 -2.13 7.32 -5.70
C THR A 178 -3.44 7.57 -6.45
N HIS A 179 -4.43 8.12 -5.75
CA HIS A 179 -5.69 8.59 -6.34
C HIS A 179 -5.75 10.12 -6.49
N LEU A 180 -4.65 10.84 -6.26
CA LEU A 180 -4.57 12.29 -6.51
C LEU A 180 -4.82 12.67 -7.99
N TRP A 181 -4.66 11.69 -8.89
CA TRP A 181 -5.08 11.76 -10.29
C TRP A 181 -5.85 10.48 -10.63
N TRP A 182 -6.96 10.62 -11.36
CA TRP A 182 -7.67 9.49 -11.96
C TRP A 182 -6.85 8.89 -13.10
N GLY A 183 -6.19 9.71 -13.91
CA GLY A 183 -5.38 9.28 -15.05
C GLY A 183 -4.41 10.36 -15.50
N PRO A 184 -3.65 10.13 -16.60
CA PRO A 184 -2.74 11.13 -17.16
C PRO A 184 -3.44 12.44 -17.57
N ASP A 185 -4.69 12.33 -18.05
CA ASP A 185 -5.51 13.44 -18.52
C ASP A 185 -6.46 14.00 -17.44
N SER A 186 -6.17 13.74 -16.16
CA SER A 186 -6.98 14.25 -15.06
C SER A 186 -7.12 15.77 -15.12
N PRO A 187 -8.30 16.32 -14.79
CA PRO A 187 -8.49 17.76 -14.75
C PRO A 187 -7.66 18.40 -13.64
N ALA A 188 -7.30 19.66 -13.84
CA ALA A 188 -6.66 20.47 -12.80
C ALA A 188 -7.56 20.60 -11.57
N GLU A 189 -8.83 20.89 -11.79
CA GLU A 189 -9.85 20.89 -10.74
C GLU A 189 -10.59 19.55 -10.79
N ASP A 190 -10.41 18.75 -9.74
CA ASP A 190 -11.17 17.51 -9.57
C ASP A 190 -12.56 17.86 -9.00
N PRO A 191 -13.66 17.60 -9.75
CA PRO A 191 -15.00 17.93 -9.30
C PRO A 191 -15.50 17.07 -8.13
N TYR A 192 -14.82 15.96 -7.81
CA TYR A 192 -15.15 15.06 -6.71
C TYR A 192 -14.29 15.28 -5.47
N ALA A 193 -13.23 16.08 -5.55
CA ALA A 193 -12.39 16.40 -4.41
C ALA A 193 -13.11 17.36 -3.43
N PRO A 194 -13.30 16.98 -2.15
CA PRO A 194 -13.98 17.82 -1.16
C PRO A 194 -13.19 19.07 -0.76
N ASP A 195 -11.87 19.08 -0.97
CA ASP A 195 -10.98 20.23 -0.72
C ASP A 195 -9.93 20.33 -1.83
N ALA A 196 -10.22 21.17 -2.83
CA ALA A 196 -9.32 21.40 -3.97
C ALA A 196 -7.94 21.91 -3.52
N ALA A 197 -7.88 22.83 -2.55
CA ALA A 197 -6.60 23.36 -2.08
C ALA A 197 -5.74 22.27 -1.41
N LEU A 198 -6.35 21.34 -0.69
CA LEU A 198 -5.66 20.18 -0.12
C LEU A 198 -5.20 19.20 -1.18
N LEU A 199 -6.03 18.93 -2.20
CA LEU A 199 -5.65 18.13 -3.36
C LEU A 199 -4.41 18.72 -4.05
N HIS A 200 -4.40 20.02 -4.37
CA HIS A 200 -3.24 20.67 -5.00
C HIS A 200 -1.97 20.58 -4.11
N ARG A 201 -2.10 20.81 -2.80
CA ARG A 201 -0.96 20.65 -1.88
C ARG A 201 -0.36 19.24 -1.95
N ASN A 202 -1.21 18.21 -2.00
CA ASN A 202 -0.76 16.82 -2.04
C ASN A 202 -0.26 16.38 -3.42
N ARG A 203 -0.86 16.87 -4.51
CA ARG A 203 -0.30 16.71 -5.86
C ARG A 203 1.09 17.31 -5.94
N GLY A 204 1.28 18.56 -5.51
CA GLY A 204 2.59 19.20 -5.41
C GLY A 204 3.60 18.39 -4.58
N ARG A 205 3.18 17.88 -3.42
CA ARG A 205 3.99 17.02 -2.55
C ARG A 205 4.45 15.74 -3.27
N VAL A 206 3.53 15.00 -3.90
CA VAL A 206 3.86 13.74 -4.59
C VAL A 206 4.71 13.97 -5.83
N LEU A 207 4.44 15.04 -6.60
CA LEU A 207 5.26 15.44 -7.75
C LEU A 207 6.71 15.80 -7.36
N GLY A 208 6.92 16.29 -6.14
CA GLY A 208 8.27 16.54 -5.61
C GLY A 208 9.04 15.28 -5.18
N LEU A 209 8.37 14.13 -5.12
CA LEU A 209 8.95 12.87 -4.64
C LEU A 209 9.04 11.79 -5.73
N ALA A 210 8.02 11.69 -6.58
CA ALA A 210 7.86 10.58 -7.50
C ALA A 210 8.40 10.89 -8.89
N ARG A 211 9.17 9.96 -9.44
CA ARG A 211 9.57 9.95 -10.86
C ARG A 211 8.42 9.45 -11.74
N ARG A 212 7.62 8.50 -11.24
CA ARG A 212 6.47 7.93 -11.98
C ARG A 212 5.23 7.88 -11.10
N ILE A 213 4.09 8.24 -11.69
CA ILE A 213 2.77 8.17 -11.05
C ILE A 213 2.01 6.99 -11.63
N VAL A 214 1.42 6.18 -10.75
CA VAL A 214 0.41 5.18 -11.09
C VAL A 214 -0.93 5.72 -10.57
N PRO A 215 -1.79 6.24 -11.47
CA PRO A 215 -3.03 6.89 -11.08
C PRO A 215 -4.13 5.87 -10.77
N GLY A 216 -5.25 6.34 -10.22
CA GLY A 216 -6.36 5.49 -9.80
C GLY A 216 -7.02 4.66 -10.91
N HIS A 217 -7.12 5.22 -12.12
CA HIS A 217 -7.93 4.76 -13.25
C HIS A 217 -7.24 5.00 -14.61
N GLY A 218 -6.03 4.46 -14.80
CA GLY A 218 -5.32 4.66 -16.07
C GLY A 218 -3.88 4.16 -16.10
N PRO A 219 -3.21 4.35 -17.24
CA PRO A 219 -1.80 4.00 -17.37
C PRO A 219 -0.93 4.89 -16.50
N ALA A 220 0.18 4.34 -16.02
CA ALA A 220 1.15 5.11 -15.27
C ALA A 220 1.96 6.04 -16.18
N PHE A 221 2.28 7.24 -15.69
CA PHE A 221 2.92 8.31 -16.45
C PHE A 221 4.10 8.93 -15.70
N GLU A 222 5.04 9.52 -16.44
CA GLU A 222 6.06 10.40 -15.86
C GLU A 222 5.52 11.83 -15.81
N PRO A 223 5.55 12.52 -14.66
CA PRO A 223 5.10 13.90 -14.60
C PRO A 223 5.94 14.85 -15.44
N GLY A 224 5.27 15.82 -16.07
CA GLY A 224 5.89 16.88 -16.85
C GLY A 224 5.35 18.27 -16.48
N PRO A 225 5.76 19.32 -17.21
CA PRO A 225 5.30 20.69 -16.97
C PRO A 225 3.78 20.87 -17.02
N GLY A 226 3.09 20.04 -17.82
CA GLY A 226 1.63 20.06 -17.96
C GLY A 226 0.88 19.18 -16.97
N THR A 227 1.56 18.42 -16.11
CA THR A 227 0.87 17.58 -15.12
C THR A 227 0.16 18.48 -14.10
N PRO A 228 -1.15 18.29 -13.87
CA PRO A 228 -1.89 19.06 -12.89
C PRO A 228 -1.24 18.99 -11.51
N ARG A 229 -1.04 20.16 -10.91
CA ARG A 229 -0.49 20.33 -9.57
C ARG A 229 -1.59 20.52 -8.55
#